data_AF-A0A3N5QJ63-F1
#
_entry.id   AF-A0A3N5QJ63-F1
#
_cell.length_a   1.000
_cell.length_b   1.000
_cell.length_c   1.000
_cell.angle_alpha   90.00
_cell.angle_beta   90.00
_cell.angle_gamma   90.00
#
_symmetry.space_group_name_H-M   'P 1'
#
loop_
_entity.id
_entity.type
_entity.pdbx_description
1 polymer ?
#
loop_
_entity_poly.entity_id
_entity_poly.type
_entity_poly.pdbx_seq_one_letter_code
_entity_poly.pdbx_strand_id
1 'polypeptide(L)'
;MSEVKKKFKFRVPNTYLLIFSLLVLIAAMTWIIPGGQYERAVVDGREVVVQNSFKYVENQPQGFIDLFISPLKGFVEAGLIIGFILFVGGSFNVLAKTEAINSLIHKLARAHKNSKLLQKLFIP
;
A
#
# COMPACT_ATOMS: atom_id res chain seq x y z
N MET A 1 -15.67 -27.13 -44.75
CA MET A 1 -14.50 -26.96 -43.88
C MET A 1 -14.72 -25.68 -43.07
N SER A 2 -15.12 -25.79 -41.81
CA SER A 2 -15.51 -24.64 -40.98
C SER A 2 -14.30 -24.14 -40.19
N GLU A 3 -13.82 -22.95 -40.57
CA GLU A 3 -12.82 -22.15 -39.85
C GLU A 3 -13.22 -21.96 -38.38
N VAL A 4 -12.43 -22.54 -37.47
CA VAL A 4 -12.62 -22.38 -36.03
C VAL A 4 -12.08 -21.01 -35.61
N LYS A 5 -12.99 -20.05 -35.37
CA LYS A 5 -12.65 -18.73 -34.80
C LYS A 5 -11.82 -18.91 -33.51
N LYS A 6 -10.58 -18.44 -33.56
CA LYS A 6 -9.62 -18.44 -32.45
C LYS A 6 -10.21 -17.65 -31.28
N LYS A 7 -10.67 -18.36 -30.23
CA LYS A 7 -11.20 -17.75 -29.01
C LYS A 7 -10.09 -16.92 -28.36
N PHE A 8 -10.28 -15.60 -28.25
CA PHE A 8 -9.40 -14.73 -27.46
C PHE A 8 -9.43 -15.21 -26.02
N LYS A 9 -8.38 -15.92 -25.60
CA LYS A 9 -8.19 -16.32 -24.21
C LYS A 9 -7.67 -15.08 -23.48
N PHE A 10 -8.57 -14.30 -22.88
CA PHE A 10 -8.20 -13.15 -22.05
C PHE A 10 -7.47 -13.66 -20.81
N ARG A 11 -6.14 -13.71 -20.87
CA ARG A 11 -5.30 -13.90 -19.68
C ARG A 11 -5.24 -12.55 -18.99
N VAL A 12 -5.58 -12.54 -17.71
CA VAL A 12 -5.38 -11.36 -16.87
C VAL A 12 -3.91 -10.96 -16.98
N PRO A 13 -3.60 -9.71 -17.36
CA PRO A 13 -2.22 -9.25 -17.44
C PRO A 13 -1.54 -9.33 -16.07
N ASN A 14 -0.21 -9.39 -16.07
CA ASN A 14 0.58 -9.29 -14.84
C ASN A 14 0.18 -8.03 -14.04
N THR A 15 0.15 -8.12 -12.70
CA THR A 15 -0.12 -7.00 -11.78
C THR A 15 0.64 -5.73 -12.15
N TYR A 16 1.91 -5.85 -12.59
CA TYR A 16 2.69 -4.69 -13.03
C TYR A 16 2.08 -4.00 -14.25
N LEU A 17 1.61 -4.76 -15.24
CA LEU A 17 0.93 -4.22 -16.41
C LEU A 17 -0.42 -3.61 -16.03
N LEU A 18 -1.14 -4.23 -15.10
CA LEU A 18 -2.42 -3.72 -14.62
C LEU A 18 -2.22 -2.34 -13.98
N ILE A 19 -1.29 -2.21 -13.03
CA ILE A 19 -1.03 -0.93 -12.36
C ILE A 19 -0.51 0.11 -13.35
N PHE A 20 0.38 -0.26 -14.27
CA PHE A 20 0.87 0.67 -15.28
C PHE A 20 -0.25 1.15 -16.22
N SER A 21 -1.16 0.25 -16.63
CA SER A 21 -2.32 0.63 -17.46
C SER A 21 -3.27 1.57 -16.73
N LEU A 22 -3.44 1.39 -15.42
CA LEU A 22 -4.22 2.29 -14.58
C LEU A 22 -3.55 3.67 -14.48
N LEU A 23 -2.22 3.73 -14.33
CA LEU A 23 -1.46 4.99 -14.35
C LEU A 23 -1.64 5.74 -15.67
N VAL A 24 -1.53 5.04 -16.81
CA VAL A 24 -1.74 5.63 -18.14
C VAL A 24 -3.15 6.21 -18.25
N LEU A 25 -4.16 5.46 -17.78
CA LEU A 25 -5.56 5.88 -17.83
C LEU A 25 -5.80 7.13 -16.96
N ILE A 26 -5.31 7.14 -15.72
CA ILE A 26 -5.45 8.30 -14.82
C ILE A 26 -4.71 9.50 -15.38
N ALA A 27 -3.48 9.32 -15.89
CA ALA A 27 -2.75 10.39 -16.55
C ALA A 27 -3.58 10.95 -17.71
N ALA A 28 -4.12 10.11 -18.60
CA ALA A 28 -4.97 10.53 -19.72
C ALA A 28 -6.21 11.32 -19.25
N MET A 29 -6.80 10.96 -18.12
CA MET A 29 -7.93 11.68 -17.54
C MET A 29 -7.57 13.10 -17.06
N THR A 30 -6.31 13.39 -16.72
CA THR A 30 -5.89 14.74 -16.27
C THR A 30 -6.01 15.82 -17.34
N TRP A 31 -6.05 15.45 -18.63
CA TRP A 31 -6.31 16.43 -19.69
C TRP A 31 -7.77 16.87 -19.77
N ILE A 32 -8.70 16.02 -19.32
CA ILE A 32 -10.15 16.26 -19.45
C ILE A 32 -10.73 16.80 -18.14
N ILE A 33 -10.21 16.34 -16.99
CA ILE A 33 -10.77 16.62 -15.67
C ILE A 33 -9.84 17.58 -14.91
N PRO A 34 -10.25 18.84 -14.68
CA PRO A 34 -9.46 19.78 -13.90
C PRO A 34 -9.48 19.40 -12.42
N GLY A 35 -8.40 19.73 -11.72
CA GLY A 35 -8.34 19.63 -10.26
C GLY A 35 -9.35 20.58 -9.59
N GLY A 36 -9.71 20.29 -8.35
CA GLY A 36 -10.51 21.19 -7.52
C GLY A 36 -9.97 21.26 -6.11
N GLN A 37 -10.10 22.42 -5.48
CA GLN A 37 -9.69 22.64 -4.10
C GLN A 37 -10.77 23.37 -3.30
N TYR A 38 -10.80 23.09 -2.00
CA TYR A 38 -11.59 23.84 -1.04
C TYR A 38 -10.69 24.82 -0.29
N GLU A 39 -11.23 25.98 0.03
CA GLU A 39 -10.55 26.95 0.86
C GLU A 39 -10.54 26.47 2.31
N ARG A 40 -9.37 26.57 2.97
CA ARG A 40 -9.20 26.19 4.37
C ARG A 40 -8.95 27.45 5.19
N ALA A 41 -9.68 27.57 6.30
CA ALA A 41 -9.48 28.64 7.27
C ALA A 41 -9.16 28.02 8.63
N VAL A 42 -8.35 28.71 9.43
CA VAL A 42 -8.09 28.30 10.81
C VAL A 42 -9.16 28.91 11.70
N VAL A 43 -10.02 28.07 12.27
CA VAL A 43 -11.03 28.46 13.25
C VAL A 43 -10.73 27.71 14.55
N ASP A 44 -10.55 28.44 15.65
CA ASP A 44 -10.23 27.88 16.96
C ASP A 44 -9.01 26.94 16.97
N GLY A 45 -7.96 27.30 16.21
CA GLY A 45 -6.73 26.52 16.11
C GLY A 45 -6.84 25.23 15.28
N ARG A 46 -7.95 25.03 14.55
CA ARG A 46 -8.15 23.89 13.66
C ARG A 46 -8.33 24.36 12.22
N GLU A 47 -7.64 23.69 11.28
CA GLU A 47 -7.94 23.84 9.85
C GLU A 47 -9.34 23.29 9.57
N VAL A 48 -10.25 24.15 9.14
CA VAL A 48 -11.61 23.78 8.72
C VAL A 48 -11.83 24.18 7.27
N VAL A 49 -12.55 23.34 6.54
CA VAL A 49 -12.97 23.63 5.16
C VAL A 49 -14.10 24.66 5.19
N VAL A 50 -13.94 25.76 4.45
CA VAL A 50 -14.97 26.78 4.31
C VAL A 50 -16.13 26.21 3.47
N GLN A 51 -17.35 26.29 3.98
CA GLN A 51 -18.53 25.80 3.25
C GLN A 51 -18.71 26.56 1.94
N ASN A 52 -19.16 25.86 0.89
CA ASN A 52 -19.37 26.40 -0.46
C ASN A 52 -18.13 27.07 -1.11
N SER A 53 -16.92 26.73 -0.66
CA SER A 53 -15.67 27.31 -1.19
C SER A 53 -15.00 26.51 -2.30
N PHE A 54 -15.67 25.48 -2.84
CA PHE A 54 -15.11 24.65 -3.92
C PHE A 54 -14.79 25.51 -5.14
N LYS A 55 -13.54 25.45 -5.60
CA LYS A 55 -13.08 26.14 -6.80
C LYS A 55 -12.25 25.16 -7.64
N TYR A 56 -12.50 25.12 -8.94
CA TYR A 56 -11.61 24.44 -9.87
C TYR A 56 -10.27 25.18 -9.92
N VAL A 57 -9.18 24.43 -9.94
CA VAL A 57 -7.83 24.97 -10.09
C VAL A 57 -7.39 24.88 -11.55
N GLU A 58 -6.32 25.61 -11.88
CA GLU A 58 -5.71 25.54 -13.20
C GLU A 58 -5.32 24.09 -13.52
N ASN A 59 -5.62 23.67 -14.75
CA ASN A 59 -5.41 22.30 -15.14
C ASN A 59 -3.92 22.02 -15.30
N GLN A 60 -3.41 21.00 -14.61
CA GLN A 60 -2.02 20.55 -14.69
C GLN A 60 -1.98 19.13 -15.27
N PRO A 61 -2.14 18.99 -16.61
CA PRO A 61 -2.12 17.69 -17.24
C PRO A 61 -0.75 17.03 -17.06
N GLN A 62 -0.74 15.74 -16.77
CA GLN A 62 0.50 14.99 -16.55
C GLN A 62 1.27 14.83 -17.86
N GLY A 63 2.56 15.17 -17.87
CA GLY A 63 3.39 14.98 -19.06
C GLY A 63 3.61 13.50 -19.41
N PHE A 64 3.96 13.22 -20.67
CA PHE A 64 4.36 11.87 -21.09
C PHE A 64 5.55 11.36 -20.29
N ILE A 65 6.54 12.23 -20.04
CA ILE A 65 7.73 11.88 -19.24
C ILE A 65 7.36 11.68 -17.77
N ASP A 66 6.43 12.48 -17.23
CA ASP A 66 5.98 12.34 -15.84
C ASP A 66 5.38 10.97 -15.59
N LEU A 67 4.64 10.40 -16.54
CA LEU A 67 4.07 9.05 -16.43
C LEU A 67 5.14 7.97 -16.19
N PHE A 68 6.31 8.07 -16.83
CA PHE A 68 7.41 7.11 -16.61
C PHE A 68 8.18 7.39 -15.32
N ILE A 69 8.17 8.62 -14.83
CA ILE A 69 8.82 9.02 -13.58
C ILE A 69 7.89 8.76 -12.37
N SER A 70 6.57 8.73 -12.54
CA SER A 70 5.60 8.53 -11.46
C SER A 70 5.87 7.28 -10.61
N PRO A 71 6.20 6.10 -11.17
CA PRO A 71 6.56 4.94 -10.36
C PRO A 71 7.80 5.16 -9.50
N LEU A 72 8.79 5.91 -10.00
CA LEU A 72 10.00 6.24 -9.24
C LEU A 72 9.69 7.22 -8.10
N LYS A 73 8.85 8.23 -8.34
CA LYS A 73 8.35 9.14 -7.29
C LYS A 73 7.63 8.35 -6.20
N GLY A 74 6.74 7.43 -6.57
CA GLY A 74 6.03 6.56 -5.63
C GLY A 74 6.97 5.67 -4.81
N PHE A 75 8.07 5.19 -5.39
CA PHE A 75 9.10 4.43 -4.65
C PHE A 75 9.82 5.29 -3.62
N VAL A 76 10.14 6.55 -3.95
CA VAL A 76 10.76 7.50 -3.02
C VAL A 76 9.82 7.81 -1.85
N GLU A 77 8.54 8.08 -2.13
CA GLU A 77 7.52 8.31 -1.10
C GLU A 77 7.30 7.09 -0.20
N ALA A 78 7.36 5.89 -0.79
CA ALA A 78 7.29 4.63 -0.06
C ALA A 78 8.57 4.27 0.71
N GLY A 79 9.62 5.10 0.65
CA GLY A 79 10.95 4.81 1.23
C GLY A 79 10.92 4.42 2.70
N LEU A 80 10.10 5.08 3.52
CA LEU A 80 9.94 4.74 4.94
C LEU A 80 9.37 3.33 5.13
N ILE A 81 8.37 2.95 4.33
CA ILE A 81 7.74 1.62 4.39
C ILE A 81 8.72 0.56 3.92
N ILE A 82 9.46 0.82 2.84
CA ILE A 82 10.48 -0.09 2.32
C ILE A 82 11.57 -0.33 3.37
N GLY A 83 12.08 0.75 3.97
CA GLY A 83 13.06 0.66 5.06
C GLY A 83 12.53 -0.14 6.24
N PHE A 84 11.29 0.14 6.68
CA PHE A 84 10.63 -0.60 7.74
C PHE A 84 10.53 -2.10 7.44
N ILE A 85 10.05 -2.48 6.24
CA ILE A 85 9.94 -3.89 5.82
C ILE A 85 11.31 -4.57 5.80
N LEU A 86 12.37 -3.87 5.34
CA LEU A 86 13.73 -4.41 5.34
C LEU A 86 14.26 -4.65 6.75
N PHE A 87 14.08 -3.70 7.67
CA PHE A 87 14.50 -3.86 9.06
C PHE A 87 13.72 -4.98 9.76
N VAL A 88 12.39 -4.96 9.62
CA VAL A 88 11.52 -5.98 10.20
C VAL A 88 11.85 -7.36 9.64
N GLY A 89 11.92 -7.50 8.32
CA GLY A 89 12.28 -8.74 7.64
C GLY A 89 13.68 -9.24 8.04
N GLY A 90 14.65 -8.33 8.16
CA GLY A 90 16.01 -8.65 8.62
C GLY A 90 16.04 -9.14 10.07
N SER A 91 15.37 -8.43 10.98
CA SER A 91 15.25 -8.85 12.38
C SER A 91 14.52 -10.19 12.50
N PHE A 92 13.42 -10.39 11.76
CA PHE A 92 12.73 -11.68 11.74
C PHE A 92 13.62 -12.80 11.19
N ASN A 93 14.47 -12.54 10.19
CA ASN A 93 15.43 -13.52 9.69
C ASN A 93 16.45 -13.92 10.76
N VAL A 94 17.00 -12.96 11.52
CA VAL A 94 17.88 -13.23 12.65
C VAL A 94 17.17 -14.04 13.73
N LEU A 95 15.94 -13.68 14.09
CA LEU A 95 15.12 -14.41 15.08
C LEU A 95 14.80 -15.83 14.63
N ALA A 96 14.53 -16.04 13.35
CA ALA A 96 14.27 -17.36 12.77
C ALA A 96 15.54 -18.21 12.76
N LYS A 97 16.67 -17.65 12.29
CA LYS A 97 17.95 -18.37 12.20
C LYS A 97 18.55 -18.71 13.57
N THR A 98 18.30 -17.89 14.58
CA THR A 98 18.73 -18.16 15.97
C THR A 98 17.80 -19.12 16.71
N GLU A 99 16.70 -19.55 16.07
CA GLU A 99 15.64 -20.34 16.70
C GLU A 99 15.09 -19.72 18.00
N ALA A 100 15.23 -18.39 18.16
CA ALA A 100 14.80 -17.68 19.37
C ALA A 100 13.29 -17.83 19.58
N ILE A 101 12.51 -17.76 18.49
CA ILE A 101 11.06 -17.96 18.50
C ILE A 101 10.73 -19.39 18.94
N ASN A 102 11.39 -20.40 18.36
CA ASN A 102 11.17 -21.81 18.72
C ASN A 102 11.51 -22.06 20.19
N SER A 103 12.64 -21.51 20.67
CA SER A 103 13.07 -21.62 22.06
C SER A 103 12.10 -20.94 23.04
N LEU A 104 11.56 -19.77 22.68
CA LEU A 104 10.55 -19.07 23.46
C LEU A 104 9.27 -19.91 23.57
N ILE A 105 8.77 -20.44 22.45
CA ILE A 105 7.58 -21.31 22.41
C ILE A 105 7.79 -22.54 23.31
N HIS A 106 8.95 -23.20 23.21
CA HIS A 106 9.26 -24.37 24.05
C HIS A 106 9.32 -24.02 25.54
N LYS A 107 9.92 -22.88 25.91
CA LYS A 107 9.96 -22.42 27.32
C LYS A 107 8.56 -22.11 27.84
N LEU A 108 7.72 -21.44 27.05
CA LEU A 108 6.34 -21.14 27.43
C LEU A 108 5.52 -22.43 27.58
N ALA A 109 5.66 -23.39 26.67
CA ALA A 109 4.98 -24.69 26.76
C ALA A 109 5.39 -25.47 28.02
N ARG A 110 6.67 -25.44 28.41
CA ARG A 110 7.15 -26.06 29.65
C ARG A 110 6.64 -25.31 30.89
N ALA A 111 6.68 -23.98 30.88
CA ALA A 111 6.22 -23.15 31.99
C ALA A 111 4.71 -23.32 32.24
N HIS A 112 3.92 -23.54 31.18
CA HIS A 112 2.50 -23.85 31.30
C HIS A 112 2.23 -25.13 32.11
N LYS A 113 3.10 -26.15 32.07
CA LYS A 113 2.93 -27.36 32.90
C LYS A 113 3.11 -27.09 34.39
N ASN A 114 3.94 -26.11 34.75
CA ASN A 114 4.34 -25.87 36.15
C ASN A 114 3.66 -24.66 36.80
N SER A 115 3.07 -23.73 36.04
CA SER A 115 2.45 -22.51 36.58
C SER A 115 0.92 -22.55 36.48
N LYS A 116 0.25 -22.59 37.64
CA LYS A 116 -1.22 -22.52 37.74
C LYS A 116 -1.81 -21.24 37.12
N LEU A 117 -1.06 -20.14 37.13
CA LEU A 117 -1.50 -18.85 36.57
C LEU A 117 -1.48 -18.89 35.03
N LEU A 118 -0.44 -19.49 34.43
CA LEU A 118 -0.35 -19.67 32.97
C LEU A 118 -1.37 -20.70 32.44
N GLN A 119 -1.75 -21.70 33.25
CA GLN A 119 -2.81 -22.64 32.89
C GLN A 119 -4.17 -21.95 32.76
N LYS A 120 -4.50 -21.11 33.73
CA LYS A 120 -5.79 -20.41 33.81
C LYS A 120 -5.95 -19.28 32.77
N LEU A 121 -4.84 -18.75 32.24
CA LEU A 121 -4.85 -17.66 31.26
C LEU A 121 -4.98 -18.18 29.80
N PHE A 122 -4.44 -19.37 29.50
CA PHE A 122 -4.36 -19.92 28.14
C PHE A 122 -5.53 -20.82 27.72
N ILE A 123 -6.29 -21.32 28.69
CA ILE A 123 -7.53 -22.05 28.45
C ILE A 123 -8.61 -21.24 29.20
N PRO A 124 -9.40 -20.40 28.51
CA PRO A 124 -10.58 -19.79 29.13
C PRO A 124 -11.62 -20.86 29.49
#